data_AF-A0A7T1I2P2-F1
#
_entry.id   AF-A0A7T1I2P2-F1
#
_cell.length_a   1.000
_cell.length_b   1.000
_cell.length_c   1.000
_cell.angle_alpha   90.00
_cell.angle_beta   90.00
_cell.angle_gamma   90.00
#
_symmetry.space_group_name_H-M   'P 1'
#
loop_
_entity.id
_entity.type
_entity.pdbx_description
1 polymer ?
#
loop_
_entity_poly.entity_id
_entity_poly.type
_entity_poly.pdbx_seq_one_letter_code
_entity_poly.pdbx_strand_id
1 'polypeptide(L)'
;MPPNPSTTYERLREYIAERMRMSHIYQPLMLLELLGRHSPAPAQDIARRILGEDVTQINYYTERVKRMMGKVLTGNGITHYGNGAYSLIGGDELSDSERDALLQLCRQRLDGFREQRGEVVIPSRRPA
;
A
#
# COMPACT_ATOMS: atom_id res chain seq x y z
N MET A 1 -5.45 -46.08 -0.28
CA MET A 1 -5.97 -45.17 -1.33
C MET A 1 -5.97 -43.77 -0.78
N PRO A 2 -5.41 -42.77 -1.48
CA PRO A 2 -5.62 -41.39 -1.09
C PRO A 2 -7.13 -41.09 -1.14
N PRO A 3 -7.65 -40.24 -0.25
CA PRO A 3 -9.06 -39.87 -0.28
C PRO A 3 -9.39 -39.23 -1.64
N ASN A 4 -10.55 -39.58 -2.20
CA ASN A 4 -11.05 -38.89 -3.37
C ASN A 4 -11.17 -37.39 -3.05
N PRO A 5 -10.75 -36.50 -3.96
CA PRO A 5 -10.89 -35.07 -3.75
C PRO A 5 -12.34 -34.67 -3.51
N SER A 6 -12.56 -33.64 -2.69
CA SER A 6 -13.90 -33.12 -2.45
C SER A 6 -14.42 -32.36 -3.68
N THR A 7 -15.74 -32.37 -3.88
CA THR A 7 -16.40 -31.61 -4.95
C THR A 7 -16.08 -30.11 -4.91
N THR A 8 -15.86 -29.57 -3.71
CA THR A 8 -15.47 -28.16 -3.52
C THR A 8 -14.04 -27.91 -4.02
N TYR A 9 -13.12 -28.83 -3.72
CA TYR A 9 -11.75 -28.76 -4.23
C TYR A 9 -11.72 -28.84 -5.75
N GLU A 10 -12.45 -29.78 -6.36
CA GLU A 10 -12.49 -29.93 -7.82
C GLU A 10 -13.02 -28.66 -8.50
N ARG A 11 -14.10 -28.09 -7.96
CA ARG A 11 -14.66 -26.83 -8.46
C ARG A 11 -13.69 -25.66 -8.35
N LEU A 12 -13.02 -25.50 -7.21
CA LEU A 12 -12.03 -24.42 -7.03
C LEU A 12 -10.82 -24.61 -7.93
N ARG A 13 -10.34 -25.86 -8.09
CA ARG A 13 -9.24 -26.20 -8.99
C ARG A 13 -9.58 -25.87 -10.44
N GLU A 14 -10.73 -26.33 -10.94
CA GLU A 14 -11.20 -26.03 -12.30
C GLU A 14 -11.32 -24.51 -12.51
N TYR A 15 -11.91 -23.80 -11.55
CA TYR A 15 -12.03 -22.35 -11.63
C TYR A 15 -10.67 -21.67 -11.73
N ILE A 16 -9.73 -22.01 -10.84
CA ILE A 16 -8.39 -21.40 -10.80
C ILE A 16 -7.57 -21.74 -12.04
N ALA A 17 -7.60 -23.00 -12.48
CA ALA A 17 -6.74 -23.48 -13.55
C ALA A 17 -7.26 -23.17 -14.96
N GLU A 18 -8.59 -23.19 -15.16
CA GLU A 18 -9.17 -23.22 -16.51
C GLU A 18 -10.10 -22.03 -16.79
N ARG A 19 -10.75 -21.46 -15.76
CA ARG A 19 -11.79 -20.43 -15.96
C ARG A 19 -11.38 -19.03 -15.52
N MET A 20 -10.40 -18.90 -14.62
CA MET A 20 -9.95 -17.62 -14.07
C MET A 20 -9.30 -16.78 -15.17
N ARG A 21 -9.90 -15.61 -15.46
CA ARG A 21 -9.34 -14.67 -16.42
C ARG A 21 -8.33 -13.77 -15.72
N MET A 22 -7.06 -13.91 -16.07
CA MET A 22 -5.96 -13.14 -15.52
C MET A 22 -5.87 -11.72 -16.12
N SER A 23 -6.91 -10.90 -15.90
CA SER A 23 -6.90 -9.47 -16.27
C SER A 23 -6.25 -8.58 -15.20
N HIS A 24 -6.31 -8.99 -13.94
CA HIS A 24 -5.62 -8.36 -12.80
C HIS A 24 -5.22 -9.46 -11.80
N ILE A 25 -4.21 -9.20 -10.98
CA ILE A 25 -3.73 -10.14 -9.95
C ILE A 25 -4.71 -10.31 -8.76
N TYR A 26 -5.81 -9.55 -8.74
CA TYR A 26 -6.72 -9.47 -7.59
C TYR A 26 -7.46 -10.78 -7.29
N GLN A 27 -7.93 -11.48 -8.33
CA GLN A 27 -8.68 -12.73 -8.18
C GLN A 27 -7.84 -13.81 -7.49
N PRO A 28 -6.60 -14.11 -7.92
CA PRO A 28 -5.77 -15.08 -7.22
C PRO A 28 -5.34 -14.60 -5.83
N LEU A 29 -5.05 -13.30 -5.62
CA LEU A 29 -4.70 -12.78 -4.29
C LEU A 29 -5.84 -12.90 -3.27
N MET A 30 -7.09 -12.67 -3.71
CA MET A 30 -8.26 -12.87 -2.85
C MET A 30 -8.42 -14.34 -2.45
N LEU A 31 -8.22 -15.28 -3.38
CA LEU A 31 -8.30 -16.70 -3.06
C LEU A 31 -7.15 -17.16 -2.14
N LEU A 32 -5.93 -16.65 -2.32
CA LEU A 32 -4.82 -16.91 -1.41
C LEU A 32 -5.13 -16.46 0.02
N GLU A 33 -5.67 -15.25 0.19
CA GLU A 33 -6.04 -14.71 1.51
C GLU A 33 -7.16 -15.52 2.18
N LEU A 34 -8.16 -15.96 1.41
CA LEU A 34 -9.27 -16.77 1.94
C LEU A 34 -8.85 -18.21 2.26
N LEU A 35 -8.03 -18.84 1.42
CA LEU A 35 -7.54 -20.21 1.64
C LEU A 35 -6.49 -20.28 2.75
N GLY A 36 -5.78 -19.19 3.02
CA GLY A 36 -4.80 -19.08 4.11
C GLY A 36 -5.38 -18.83 5.51
N ARG A 37 -6.70 -18.69 5.63
CA ARG A 37 -7.38 -18.39 6.90
C ARG A 37 -8.44 -19.44 7.21
N HIS A 38 -8.63 -19.76 8.50
CA HIS A 38 -9.73 -20.62 8.97
C HIS A 38 -11.01 -19.84 9.31
N SER A 39 -10.98 -18.51 9.18
CA SER A 39 -12.10 -17.61 9.44
C SER A 39 -12.32 -16.67 8.25
N PRO A 40 -13.54 -16.12 8.06
CA PRO A 40 -13.81 -15.13 7.03
C PRO A 40 -12.84 -13.94 7.12
N ALA A 41 -12.35 -13.47 5.97
CA ALA A 41 -11.54 -12.26 5.88
C ALA A 41 -12.44 -11.03 5.64
N PRO A 42 -12.34 -9.96 6.45
CA PRO A 42 -12.96 -8.69 6.13
C PRO A 42 -12.47 -8.16 4.77
N ALA A 43 -13.35 -7.56 3.99
CA ALA A 43 -12.98 -7.01 2.67
C ALA A 43 -11.82 -6.00 2.75
N GLN A 44 -11.70 -5.25 3.86
CA GLN A 44 -10.60 -4.32 4.11
C GLN A 44 -9.24 -5.03 4.26
N ASP A 45 -9.19 -6.24 4.82
CA ASP A 45 -7.95 -7.00 4.96
C ASP A 45 -7.48 -7.51 3.60
N ILE A 46 -8.41 -8.00 2.79
CA ILE A 46 -8.14 -8.42 1.40
C ILE A 46 -7.63 -7.23 0.58
N ALA A 47 -8.25 -6.05 0.73
CA ALA A 47 -7.81 -4.83 0.07
C ALA A 47 -6.39 -4.41 0.49
N ARG A 48 -6.04 -4.50 1.77
CA ARG A 48 -4.68 -4.22 2.26
C ARG A 48 -3.65 -5.19 1.68
N ARG A 49 -3.99 -6.47 1.56
CA ARG A 49 -3.10 -7.48 0.97
C ARG A 49 -2.88 -7.21 -0.52
N ILE A 50 -3.94 -6.89 -1.25
CA ILE A 50 -3.86 -6.52 -2.67
C ILE A 50 -2.99 -5.27 -2.87
N LEU A 51 -3.16 -4.24 -2.02
CA LEU A 51 -2.35 -3.01 -2.08
C LEU A 51 -0.85 -3.27 -1.89
N GLY A 52 -0.47 -4.29 -1.12
CA GLY A 52 0.94 -4.64 -0.87
C GLY A 52 1.63 -5.36 -2.04
N GLU A 53 0.87 -6.05 -2.89
CA GLU A 53 1.40 -6.94 -3.95
C GLU A 53 1.26 -6.34 -5.37
N ASP A 54 0.54 -5.22 -5.52
CA ASP A 54 0.17 -4.68 -6.83
C ASP A 54 1.19 -3.68 -7.40
N VAL A 55 2.06 -4.18 -8.30
CA VAL A 55 2.99 -3.37 -9.10
C VAL A 55 2.27 -2.33 -9.98
N THR A 56 1.01 -2.56 -10.37
CA THR A 56 0.22 -1.57 -11.11
C THR A 56 -0.18 -0.37 -10.24
N GLN A 57 -0.31 -0.56 -8.92
CA GLN A 57 -0.44 0.54 -7.96
C GLN A 57 0.85 1.35 -7.86
N ILE A 58 2.04 0.73 -7.93
CA ILE A 58 3.30 1.47 -7.90
C ILE A 58 3.37 2.46 -9.06
N ASN A 59 3.03 2.03 -10.28
CA ASN A 59 2.99 2.92 -11.45
C ASN A 59 1.92 4.01 -11.30
N TYR A 60 0.72 3.65 -10.83
CA TYR A 60 -0.37 4.60 -10.56
C TYR A 60 0.02 5.66 -9.52
N TYR A 61 0.57 5.25 -8.38
CA TYR A 61 1.02 6.16 -7.33
C TYR A 61 2.26 6.95 -7.74
N THR A 62 3.16 6.39 -8.56
CA THR A 62 4.31 7.13 -9.11
C THR A 62 3.84 8.33 -9.93
N GLU A 63 2.87 8.13 -10.82
CA GLU A 63 2.29 9.23 -11.59
C GLU A 63 1.53 10.22 -10.71
N ARG A 64 0.84 9.74 -9.68
CA ARG A 64 0.13 10.60 -8.72
C ARG A 64 1.09 11.44 -7.88
N VAL A 65 2.20 10.85 -7.42
CA VAL A 65 3.29 11.55 -6.72
C VAL A 65 3.81 12.68 -7.61
N LYS A 66 4.14 12.41 -8.88
CA LYS A 66 4.63 13.44 -9.80
C LYS A 66 3.63 14.58 -10.01
N ARG A 67 2.37 14.25 -10.29
CA ARG A 67 1.34 15.23 -10.68
C ARG A 67 0.83 16.08 -9.52
N MET A 68 0.81 15.54 -8.30
CA MET A 68 0.24 16.22 -7.13
C MET A 68 1.34 16.79 -6.23
N MET A 69 2.03 15.94 -5.47
CA MET A 69 3.04 16.39 -4.50
C MET A 69 4.29 16.94 -5.18
N GLY A 70 4.76 16.26 -6.23
CA GLY A 70 5.88 16.70 -7.04
C GLY A 70 5.64 18.07 -7.65
N LYS A 71 4.51 18.26 -8.34
CA LYS A 71 4.12 19.56 -8.90
C LYS A 71 4.08 20.67 -7.85
N VAL A 72 3.47 20.43 -6.69
CA VAL A 72 3.32 21.45 -5.63
C VAL A 72 4.65 21.75 -4.96
N LEU A 73 5.39 20.75 -4.50
CA LEU A 73 6.63 20.94 -3.74
C LEU A 73 7.78 21.43 -4.62
N THR A 74 7.88 20.95 -5.86
CA THR A 74 8.84 21.48 -6.83
C THR A 74 8.46 22.88 -7.29
N GLY A 75 7.17 23.17 -7.50
CA GLY A 75 6.70 24.51 -7.82
C GLY A 75 6.99 25.54 -6.72
N ASN A 76 7.03 25.11 -5.46
CA ASN A 76 7.39 25.94 -4.31
C ASN A 76 8.90 25.95 -4.01
N GLY A 77 9.75 25.37 -4.87
CA GLY A 77 11.20 25.36 -4.67
C GLY A 77 11.69 24.50 -3.50
N ILE A 78 10.85 23.57 -3.00
CA ILE A 78 11.19 22.70 -1.88
C ILE A 78 11.89 21.43 -2.36
N THR A 79 11.41 20.82 -3.45
CA THR A 79 11.97 19.57 -3.98
C THR A 79 12.43 19.69 -5.42
N HIS A 80 13.49 18.98 -5.78
CA HIS A 80 13.92 18.79 -7.16
C HIS A 80 13.54 17.38 -7.64
N TYR A 81 13.25 17.22 -8.94
CA TYR A 81 13.02 15.92 -9.58
C TYR A 81 13.98 15.75 -10.75
N GLY A 82 14.82 14.72 -10.69
CA GLY A 82 15.82 14.41 -11.71
C GLY A 82 16.22 12.94 -11.64
N ASN A 83 16.60 12.34 -12.78
CA ASN A 83 17.03 10.94 -12.89
C ASN A 83 16.05 9.91 -12.28
N GLY A 84 14.75 10.19 -12.34
CA GLY A 84 13.72 9.30 -11.79
C GLY A 84 13.53 9.40 -10.27
N ALA A 85 14.18 10.34 -9.60
CA ALA A 85 14.14 10.50 -8.14
C ALA A 85 13.80 11.93 -7.71
N TYR A 86 13.22 12.07 -6.52
CA TYR A 86 13.03 13.34 -5.84
C TYR A 86 14.15 13.57 -4.82
N SER A 87 14.64 14.81 -4.73
CA SER A 87 15.52 15.28 -3.66
C SER A 87 14.95 16.53 -3.00
N LEU A 88 15.29 16.75 -1.73
CA LEU A 88 14.99 17.99 -1.03
C LEU A 88 16.07 19.03 -1.38
N ILE A 89 15.66 20.22 -1.83
CA ILE A 89 16.60 21.31 -2.13
C ILE A 89 17.18 21.81 -0.80
N GLY A 90 18.52 21.94 -0.72
CA GLY A 90 19.23 22.22 0.54
C GLY A 90 19.16 21.06 1.54
N GLY A 91 18.68 19.88 1.10
CA GLY A 91 18.48 18.74 1.97
C GLY A 91 19.76 18.28 2.65
N ASP A 92 20.91 18.36 1.98
CA ASP A 92 22.21 17.94 2.51
C ASP A 92 22.82 18.92 3.51
N GLU A 93 22.28 20.14 3.60
CA GLU A 93 22.73 21.20 4.51
C GLU A 93 22.11 21.06 5.91
N LEU A 94 21.06 20.24 6.05
CA LEU A 94 20.37 20.03 7.32
C LEU A 94 21.17 19.12 8.25
N SER A 95 21.40 19.59 9.48
CA SER A 95 21.89 18.76 10.58
C SER A 95 20.84 17.72 11.01
N ASP A 96 21.29 16.67 11.69
CA ASP A 96 20.38 15.62 12.18
C ASP A 96 19.30 16.18 13.12
N SER A 97 19.66 17.13 14.00
CA SER A 97 18.69 17.80 14.88
C SER A 97 17.64 18.61 14.13
N GLU A 98 18.03 19.28 13.04
CA GLU A 98 17.08 20.03 12.20
C GLU A 98 16.16 19.08 11.42
N ARG A 99 16.69 17.96 10.92
CA ARG A 99 15.88 16.92 10.27
C ARG A 99 14.86 16.34 11.24
N ASP A 100 15.27 16.02 12.47
CA ASP A 100 14.37 15.46 13.48
C ASP A 100 13.25 16.44 13.85
N ALA A 101 13.58 17.73 14.03
CA ALA A 101 12.60 18.77 14.28
C ALA A 101 11.59 18.90 13.12
N LEU A 102 12.05 18.87 11.87
CA LEU A 102 11.19 18.92 10.67
C LEU A 102 10.32 17.66 10.55
N LEU A 103 10.86 16.47 10.85
CA LEU A 103 10.11 15.23 10.88
C LEU A 103 9.00 15.25 11.94
N GLN A 104 9.29 15.76 13.13
CA GLN A 104 8.31 15.93 14.20
C GLN A 104 7.20 16.91 13.77
N LEU A 105 7.55 18.02 13.12
CA LEU A 105 6.59 18.98 12.62
C LEU A 105 5.67 18.37 11.55
N CYS A 106 6.22 17.58 10.63
CA CYS A 106 5.44 16.83 9.64
C CYS A 106 4.45 15.85 10.29
N ARG A 107 4.86 15.13 11.34
CA ARG A 107 3.99 14.22 12.09
C ARG A 107 2.84 14.97 12.76
N GLN A 108 3.14 16.08 13.45
CA GLN A 108 2.13 16.93 14.08
C GLN A 108 1.09 17.43 13.07
N ARG A 109 1.51 17.85 11.87
CA ARG A 109 0.58 18.26 10.80
C ARG A 109 -0.29 17.11 10.32
N LEU A 110 0.25 15.90 10.23
CA LEU A 110 -0.49 14.71 9.83
C LEU A 110 -1.52 14.28 10.87
N ASP A 111 -1.13 14.30 12.15
CA ASP A 111 -2.02 13.92 13.25
C ASP A 111 -3.16 14.92 13.40
N GLY A 112 -2.88 16.22 13.33
CA GLY A 112 -3.93 17.25 13.30
C GLY A 112 -4.90 17.12 12.12
N PHE A 113 -4.41 16.71 10.94
CA PHE A 113 -5.29 16.44 9.79
C PHE A 113 -6.21 15.22 10.01
N ARG A 114 -5.71 14.16 10.68
CA ARG A 114 -6.49 12.95 10.99
C ARG A 114 -7.57 13.23 12.04
N GLU A 115 -7.23 13.99 13.07
CA GLU A 115 -8.16 14.44 14.11
C GLU A 115 -9.34 15.24 13.51
N GLN A 116 -9.05 16.14 12.57
CA GLN A 116 -10.08 16.92 11.86
C GLN A 116 -11.05 16.07 11.04
N ARG A 117 -10.63 14.87 10.60
CA ARG A 117 -11.46 13.95 9.79
C ARG A 117 -12.13 12.85 10.60
N GLY A 118 -11.87 12.78 11.93
CA GLY A 118 -12.38 11.71 12.78
C GLY A 118 -11.73 10.33 12.51
N GLU A 119 -10.59 10.29 11.83
CA GLU A 119 -9.86 9.06 11.56
C GLU A 119 -9.08 8.65 12.82
N VAL A 120 -9.62 7.71 13.59
CA VAL A 120 -8.92 7.15 14.77
C VAL A 120 -7.67 6.41 14.29
N VAL A 121 -6.50 6.92 14.66
CA VAL A 121 -5.23 6.21 14.51
C VAL A 121 -5.22 5.04 15.47
N ILE A 122 -5.58 3.85 14.99
CA ILE A 122 -5.37 2.61 15.75
C ILE A 122 -3.87 2.33 15.68
N PRO A 123 -3.12 2.33 16.81
CA PRO A 123 -1.72 1.94 16.79
C PRO A 123 -1.66 0.46 16.39
N SER A 124 -1.03 0.15 15.26
CA SER A 124 -0.67 -1.23 14.95
C SER A 124 0.34 -1.69 15.99
N ARG A 125 -0.12 -2.52 16.93
CA ARG A 125 0.76 -3.21 17.87
C ARG A 125 1.76 -4.01 17.04
N ARG A 126 3.06 -3.68 17.13
CA ARG A 126 4.11 -4.61 16.72
C ARG A 126 4.00 -5.84 17.63
N PRO A 127 3.98 -7.07 17.10
CA PRO A 127 4.32 -8.22 17.92
C PRO A 127 5.80 -8.08 18.35
N ALA A 128 6.04 -8.45 19.60
CA ALA A 128 7.36 -8.49 20.22
C ALA A 128 8.30 -9.49 19.55
#